data_AF-A0ABD4HJU6-F1
#
_entry.id   AF-A0ABD4HJU6-F1
#
_cell.length_a   1.000
_cell.length_b   1.000
_cell.length_c   1.000
_cell.angle_alpha   90.00
_cell.angle_beta   90.00
_cell.angle_gamma   90.00
#
_symmetry.space_group_name_H-M   'P 1'
#
loop_
_entity.id
_entity.type
_entity.pdbx_description
1 polymer ?
#
loop_
_entity_poly.entity_id
_entity_poly.type
_entity_poly.pdbx_seq_one_letter_code
_entity_poly.pdbx_strand_id
1 'polypeptide(L)'
;MKKISQGKRNHLKNIVDENGRIGALAIDQRGALKKLIGQYRETNDRDIVGFKEIVSKELTPYASAILLDPEYGLPAAKDRAHNTGLLLAYEKTGYDSSLPGRLPDSLNTWSVKRLKEVGADACKFLLYYDVDENEEINEQKKAYIERIGSECLAEELPFFLEIISYDAIHSDTTTKEYAKIKPRKVIEAMQEFSKERYHVDVLKVEVPVNM
;
A
#
# COMPACT_ATOMS: atom_id res chain seq x y z
N MET A 1 -14.05 20.49 1.47
CA MET A 1 -13.30 19.55 2.34
C MET A 1 -14.00 18.20 2.34
N LYS A 2 -13.28 17.10 2.13
CA LYS A 2 -13.83 15.73 2.19
C LYS A 2 -14.43 15.49 3.58
N LYS A 3 -15.66 14.99 3.65
CA LYS A 3 -16.27 14.55 4.91
C LYS A 3 -15.79 13.12 5.19
N ILE A 4 -15.12 12.93 6.32
CA ILE A 4 -14.66 11.61 6.80
C ILE A 4 -15.58 11.19 7.94
N SER A 5 -16.00 9.91 7.95
CA SER A 5 -16.85 9.36 9.01
C SER A 5 -16.13 9.35 10.37
N GLN A 6 -16.89 9.20 11.45
CA GLN A 6 -16.28 9.16 12.78
C GLN A 6 -15.41 7.90 12.97
N GLY A 7 -15.81 6.75 12.41
CA GLY A 7 -15.02 5.53 12.45
C GLY A 7 -13.65 5.71 11.78
N LYS A 8 -13.64 6.22 10.54
CA LYS A 8 -12.39 6.52 9.82
C LYS A 8 -11.51 7.53 10.56
N ARG A 9 -12.10 8.57 11.15
CA ARG A 9 -11.36 9.55 11.97
C ARG A 9 -10.71 8.92 13.19
N ASN A 10 -11.38 7.99 13.87
CA ASN A 10 -10.82 7.32 15.05
C ASN A 10 -9.62 6.45 14.67
N HIS A 11 -9.73 5.69 13.57
CA HIS A 11 -8.60 4.91 13.07
C HIS A 11 -7.43 5.78 12.60
N LEU A 12 -7.69 6.88 11.89
CA LEU A 12 -6.62 7.82 11.48
C LEU A 12 -5.87 8.42 12.68
N LYS A 13 -6.56 8.65 13.82
CA LYS A 13 -5.90 9.12 15.05
C LYS A 13 -4.89 8.12 15.63
N ASN A 14 -5.07 6.82 15.37
CA ASN A 14 -4.12 5.79 15.78
C ASN A 14 -2.88 5.74 14.88
N ILE A 15 -2.94 6.34 13.69
CA ILE A 15 -1.89 6.27 12.66
C ILE A 15 -0.96 7.49 12.68
N VAL A 16 -1.43 8.62 13.21
CA VAL A 16 -0.68 9.89 13.23
C VAL A 16 0.04 10.11 14.56
N ASP A 17 1.13 10.86 14.53
CA ASP A 17 1.80 11.37 15.74
C ASP A 17 0.99 12.50 16.42
N GLU A 18 1.50 13.03 17.53
CA GLU A 18 0.87 14.13 18.28
C GLU A 18 0.70 15.44 17.47
N ASN A 19 1.43 15.58 16.37
CA ASN A 19 1.37 16.72 15.45
C ASN A 19 0.47 16.45 14.23
N GLY A 20 -0.18 15.28 14.16
CA GLY A 20 -1.03 14.88 13.05
C GLY A 20 -0.25 14.42 11.81
N ARG A 21 1.04 14.05 11.94
CA ARG A 21 1.88 13.57 10.85
C ARG A 21 1.91 12.05 10.82
N ILE A 22 1.99 11.46 9.62
CA ILE A 22 2.14 10.01 9.46
C ILE A 22 3.64 9.68 9.42
N GLY A 23 4.20 9.29 10.57
CA GLY A 23 5.56 8.78 10.71
C GLY A 23 5.58 7.25 10.70
N ALA A 24 5.08 6.64 9.62
CA ALA A 24 4.85 5.20 9.55
C ALA A 24 6.07 4.41 9.03
N LEU A 25 6.31 3.24 9.60
CA LEU A 25 7.30 2.25 9.15
C LEU A 25 6.65 1.27 8.16
N ALA A 26 7.24 1.06 6.99
CA ALA A 26 6.72 0.11 5.99
C ALA A 26 7.59 -1.14 5.89
N ILE A 27 7.01 -2.29 6.25
CA ILE A 27 7.63 -3.61 6.11
C ILE A 27 6.63 -4.67 5.61
N ASP A 28 5.81 -4.33 4.62
CA ASP A 28 4.89 -5.24 3.91
C ASP A 28 5.56 -5.96 2.71
N GLN A 29 6.86 -5.78 2.51
CA GLN A 29 7.59 -6.48 1.45
C GLN A 29 7.57 -7.99 1.71
N ARG A 30 7.19 -8.72 0.66
CA ARG A 30 7.11 -10.19 0.63
C ARG A 30 8.22 -10.74 -0.25
N GLY A 31 7.96 -10.91 -1.55
CA GLY A 31 8.95 -11.43 -2.49
C GLY A 31 10.27 -10.64 -2.52
N ALA A 32 10.20 -9.31 -2.42
CA ALA A 32 11.39 -8.47 -2.37
C ALA A 32 12.26 -8.72 -1.12
N LEU A 33 11.65 -8.91 0.05
CA LEU A 33 12.35 -9.24 1.29
C LEU A 33 12.95 -10.66 1.23
N LYS A 34 12.19 -11.63 0.70
CA LYS A 34 12.69 -12.99 0.46
C LYS A 34 13.92 -13.00 -0.45
N LYS A 35 13.89 -12.20 -1.53
CA LYS A 35 15.03 -12.04 -2.44
C LYS A 35 16.23 -11.40 -1.75
N LEU A 36 16.01 -10.39 -0.92
CA LEU A 36 17.08 -9.68 -0.20
C LEU A 36 17.80 -10.57 0.81
N ILE A 37 17.06 -11.32 1.65
CA ILE A 37 17.65 -12.30 2.59
C ILE A 37 18.33 -13.44 1.81
N GLY A 38 17.70 -13.86 0.70
CA GLY A 38 18.18 -14.92 -0.20
C GLY A 38 19.55 -14.68 -0.82
N GLN A 39 20.06 -13.46 -0.82
CA GLN A 39 21.42 -13.14 -1.29
C GLN A 39 22.52 -13.66 -0.34
N TYR A 40 22.18 -13.93 0.92
CA TYR A 40 23.16 -14.30 1.95
C TYR A 40 22.98 -15.72 2.48
N ARG A 41 21.77 -16.30 2.37
CA ARG A 41 21.45 -17.67 2.79
C ARG A 41 20.17 -18.18 2.14
N GLU A 42 19.94 -19.49 2.20
CA GLU A 42 18.62 -20.04 1.90
C GLU A 42 17.56 -19.44 2.83
N THR A 43 16.48 -18.92 2.23
CA THR A 43 15.42 -18.21 2.96
C THR A 43 14.13 -19.02 2.92
N ASN A 44 13.57 -19.29 4.10
CA ASN A 44 12.23 -19.83 4.23
C ASN A 44 11.27 -18.78 4.84
N ASP A 45 10.00 -19.13 4.92
CA ASP A 45 8.96 -18.20 5.35
C ASP A 45 9.10 -17.80 6.83
N ARG A 46 9.69 -18.65 7.69
CA ARG A 46 9.97 -18.28 9.09
C ARG A 46 11.03 -17.20 9.22
N ASP A 47 11.99 -17.16 8.30
CA ASP A 47 13.00 -16.10 8.28
C ASP A 47 12.37 -14.75 7.98
N ILE A 48 11.35 -14.71 7.10
CA ILE A 48 10.60 -13.51 6.77
C ILE A 48 9.78 -13.04 7.98
N VAL A 49 9.06 -13.96 8.63
CA VAL A 49 8.28 -13.67 9.84
C VAL A 49 9.18 -13.14 10.96
N GLY A 50 10.26 -13.86 11.29
CA GLY A 50 11.18 -13.46 12.37
C GLY A 50 11.85 -12.11 12.11
N PHE A 51 12.19 -11.81 10.85
CA PHE A 51 12.69 -10.47 10.50
C PHE A 51 11.65 -9.38 10.76
N LYS A 52 10.39 -9.61 10.38
CA LYS A 52 9.30 -8.65 10.63
C LYS A 52 9.02 -8.46 12.12
N GLU A 53 9.07 -9.53 12.92
CA GLU A 53 8.90 -9.46 14.39
C GLU A 53 9.99 -8.60 15.03
N ILE A 54 11.26 -8.82 14.67
CA ILE A 54 12.39 -8.02 15.16
C ILE A 54 12.20 -6.54 14.77
N VAL A 55 11.91 -6.25 13.51
CA VAL A 55 11.70 -4.87 13.05
C VAL A 55 10.52 -4.21 13.76
N SER A 56 9.41 -4.93 13.91
CA SER A 56 8.23 -4.42 14.62
C SER A 56 8.59 -4.09 16.07
N LYS A 57 9.17 -5.03 16.81
CA LYS A 57 9.51 -4.84 18.22
C LYS A 57 10.50 -3.69 18.46
N GLU A 58 11.55 -3.61 17.65
CA GLU A 58 12.66 -2.70 17.89
C GLU A 58 12.40 -1.29 17.33
N LEU A 59 11.64 -1.15 16.24
CA LEU A 59 11.48 0.15 15.55
C LEU A 59 10.12 0.82 15.74
N THR A 60 9.06 0.07 16.06
CA THR A 60 7.73 0.68 16.30
C THR A 60 7.66 1.66 17.48
N PRO A 61 8.50 1.59 18.54
CA PRO A 61 8.54 2.64 19.55
C PRO A 61 8.86 4.05 19.00
N TYR A 62 9.40 4.15 17.79
CA TYR A 62 9.77 5.39 17.12
C TYR A 62 8.88 5.73 15.92
N ALA A 63 7.82 4.95 15.67
CA ALA A 63 6.92 5.12 14.53
C ALA A 63 5.47 5.32 15.00
N SER A 64 4.73 6.19 14.32
CA SER A 64 3.30 6.42 14.61
C SER A 64 2.44 5.24 14.15
N ALA A 65 2.88 4.53 13.11
CA ALA A 65 2.21 3.33 12.61
C ALA A 65 3.20 2.37 11.95
N ILE A 66 2.78 1.12 11.74
CA ILE A 66 3.50 0.13 10.94
C ILE A 66 2.60 -0.45 9.85
N LEU A 67 3.12 -0.55 8.64
CA LEU A 67 2.50 -1.23 7.51
C LEU A 67 3.11 -2.63 7.36
N LEU A 68 2.26 -3.65 7.43
CA LEU A 68 2.61 -5.06 7.33
C LEU A 68 1.76 -5.76 6.25
N ASP A 69 2.16 -6.95 5.85
CA ASP A 69 1.34 -7.85 5.04
C ASP A 69 0.69 -8.93 5.92
N PRO A 70 -0.52 -9.40 5.58
CA PRO A 70 -1.21 -10.40 6.37
C PRO A 70 -0.69 -11.84 6.16
N GLU A 71 0.20 -12.08 5.20
CA GLU A 71 0.75 -13.42 4.91
C GLU A 71 1.86 -13.79 5.91
N TYR A 72 2.76 -12.85 6.23
CA TYR A 72 3.89 -13.06 7.13
C TYR A 72 3.93 -12.07 8.31
N GLY A 73 3.17 -10.97 8.26
CA GLY A 73 3.27 -9.87 9.22
C GLY A 73 2.33 -9.94 10.43
N LEU A 74 1.37 -10.87 10.48
CA LEU A 74 0.42 -10.93 11.61
C LEU A 74 1.08 -11.20 12.98
N PRO A 75 2.13 -12.04 13.10
CA PRO A 75 2.88 -12.17 14.34
C PRO A 75 3.56 -10.84 14.72
N ALA A 76 4.26 -10.20 13.78
CA ALA A 76 4.89 -8.90 13.98
C ALA A 76 3.90 -7.80 14.39
N ALA A 77 2.67 -7.85 13.90
CA ALA A 77 1.62 -6.91 14.29
C ALA A 77 1.27 -7.00 15.79
N LYS A 78 1.43 -8.17 16.42
CA LYS A 78 1.21 -8.37 17.87
C LYS A 78 2.36 -7.83 18.71
N ASP A 79 3.57 -7.79 18.15
CA ASP A 79 4.79 -7.33 18.83
C ASP A 79 5.05 -5.83 18.70
N ARG A 80 4.20 -5.10 17.97
CA ARG A 80 4.33 -3.64 17.83
C ARG A 80 4.11 -2.92 19.16
N ALA A 81 4.72 -1.74 19.30
CA ALA A 81 4.52 -0.88 20.45
C ALA A 81 3.05 -0.47 20.62
N HIS A 82 2.60 -0.35 21.87
CA HIS A 82 1.18 -0.16 22.23
C HIS A 82 0.52 1.06 21.53
N ASN A 83 1.28 2.13 21.29
CA ASN A 83 0.76 3.37 20.69
C ASN A 83 1.04 3.48 19.18
N THR A 84 1.38 2.38 18.53
CA THR A 84 1.66 2.35 17.09
C THR A 84 0.46 1.78 16.33
N GLY A 85 -0.11 2.56 15.41
CA GLY A 85 -1.20 2.11 14.54
C GLY A 85 -0.78 0.99 13.59
N LEU A 86 -1.75 0.26 13.04
CA LEU A 86 -1.51 -0.85 12.13
C LEU A 86 -2.15 -0.62 10.76
N LEU A 87 -1.36 -0.70 9.69
CA LEU A 87 -1.87 -0.80 8.33
C LEU A 87 -1.59 -2.20 7.81
N LEU A 88 -2.54 -2.77 7.06
CA LEU A 88 -2.35 -4.04 6.37
C LEU A 88 -2.49 -3.90 4.86
N ALA A 89 -1.51 -4.42 4.13
CA ALA A 89 -1.54 -4.54 2.68
C ALA A 89 -2.61 -5.54 2.23
N TYR A 90 -3.34 -5.20 1.17
CA TYR A 90 -4.46 -5.99 0.67
C TYR A 90 -4.21 -6.58 -0.72
N GLU A 91 -3.24 -6.06 -1.47
CA GLU A 91 -2.84 -6.57 -2.78
C GLU A 91 -1.99 -7.84 -2.69
N LYS A 92 -2.00 -8.65 -3.75
CA LYS A 92 -0.95 -9.65 -4.01
C LYS A 92 0.37 -8.99 -4.35
N THR A 93 1.48 -9.64 -4.01
CA THR A 93 2.82 -9.10 -4.30
C THR A 93 3.16 -9.23 -5.78
N GLY A 94 3.73 -8.17 -6.35
CA GLY A 94 4.20 -8.16 -7.73
C GLY A 94 3.09 -8.03 -8.76
N TYR A 95 3.40 -8.43 -9.99
CA TYR A 95 2.49 -8.48 -11.12
C TYR A 95 2.98 -9.57 -12.08
N ASP A 96 2.08 -10.08 -12.92
CA ASP A 96 2.46 -10.98 -14.00
C ASP A 96 3.14 -10.19 -15.12
N SER A 97 4.46 -10.36 -15.27
CA SER A 97 5.23 -9.68 -16.31
C SER A 97 4.95 -10.20 -17.73
N SER A 98 4.21 -11.29 -17.87
CA SER A 98 3.78 -11.82 -19.17
C SER A 98 2.50 -11.18 -19.70
N LEU A 99 1.76 -10.45 -18.86
CA LEU A 99 0.51 -9.79 -19.22
C LEU A 99 0.65 -8.26 -19.19
N PRO A 100 0.00 -7.54 -20.13
CA PRO A 100 -0.02 -6.09 -20.10
C PRO A 100 -0.82 -5.56 -18.91
N GLY A 101 -0.59 -4.30 -18.56
CA GLY A 101 -1.46 -3.56 -17.66
C GLY A 101 -1.20 -3.74 -16.17
N ARG A 102 -0.43 -4.75 -15.72
CA ARG A 102 -0.14 -4.95 -14.28
C ARG A 102 -1.41 -4.86 -13.42
N LEU A 103 -2.45 -5.60 -13.84
CA LEU A 103 -3.79 -5.49 -13.27
C LEU A 103 -3.79 -5.77 -11.76
N PRO A 104 -4.55 -5.01 -10.98
CA PRO A 104 -4.62 -5.18 -9.54
C PRO A 104 -5.31 -6.50 -9.17
N ASP A 105 -4.83 -7.14 -8.10
CA ASP A 105 -5.40 -8.37 -7.58
C ASP A 105 -5.25 -8.43 -6.05
N SER A 106 -6.36 -8.57 -5.34
CA SER A 106 -6.43 -8.68 -3.89
C SER A 106 -6.05 -10.08 -3.42
N LEU A 107 -5.59 -10.18 -2.17
CA LEU A 107 -5.33 -11.48 -1.54
C LEU A 107 -6.62 -12.33 -1.48
N ASN A 108 -6.58 -13.54 -2.06
CA ASN A 108 -7.74 -14.40 -2.30
C ASN A 108 -8.60 -14.70 -1.05
N THR A 109 -7.99 -14.72 0.13
CA THR A 109 -8.64 -15.09 1.39
C THR A 109 -8.84 -13.90 2.32
N TRP A 110 -8.68 -12.68 1.83
CA TRP A 110 -8.84 -11.46 2.62
C TRP A 110 -9.96 -10.59 2.06
N SER A 111 -10.51 -9.78 2.94
CA SER A 111 -11.43 -8.69 2.64
C SER A 111 -11.12 -7.53 3.56
N VAL A 112 -11.59 -6.31 3.25
CA VAL A 112 -11.40 -5.16 4.16
C VAL A 112 -11.96 -5.45 5.56
N LYS A 113 -13.10 -6.15 5.63
CA LYS A 113 -13.68 -6.64 6.89
C LYS A 113 -12.72 -7.53 7.67
N ARG A 114 -12.07 -8.49 7.01
CA ARG A 114 -11.08 -9.38 7.65
C ARG A 114 -9.84 -8.63 8.12
N LEU A 115 -9.37 -7.63 7.36
CA LEU A 115 -8.26 -6.76 7.79
C LEU A 115 -8.62 -6.00 9.08
N LYS A 116 -9.84 -5.45 9.14
CA LYS A 116 -10.36 -4.78 10.34
C LYS A 116 -10.50 -5.74 11.53
N GLU A 117 -11.00 -6.95 11.31
CA GLU A 117 -11.19 -7.98 12.34
C GLU A 117 -9.86 -8.42 13.00
N VAL A 118 -8.74 -8.35 12.28
CA VAL A 118 -7.41 -8.61 12.84
C VAL A 118 -6.72 -7.36 13.41
N GLY A 119 -7.45 -6.25 13.54
CA GLY A 119 -7.02 -5.05 14.24
C GLY A 119 -6.29 -4.03 13.39
N ALA A 120 -6.45 -4.04 12.06
CA ALA A 120 -5.92 -2.97 11.22
C ALA A 120 -6.67 -1.65 11.48
N ASP A 121 -5.91 -0.55 11.50
CA ASP A 121 -6.38 0.83 11.46
C ASP A 121 -6.50 1.38 10.03
N ALA A 122 -5.90 0.72 9.04
CA ALA A 122 -6.16 1.05 7.64
C ALA A 122 -5.99 -0.15 6.71
N CYS A 123 -6.77 -0.13 5.63
CA CYS A 123 -6.52 -0.94 4.45
C CYS A 123 -5.54 -0.20 3.55
N LYS A 124 -4.42 -0.83 3.21
CA LYS A 124 -3.49 -0.34 2.18
C LYS A 124 -3.64 -1.20 0.94
N PHE A 125 -3.68 -0.58 -0.23
CA PHE A 125 -3.64 -1.28 -1.52
C PHE A 125 -2.63 -0.60 -2.45
N LEU A 126 -1.75 -1.39 -3.09
CA LEU A 126 -0.84 -0.89 -4.11
C LEU A 126 -1.41 -1.09 -5.52
N LEU A 127 -1.39 -0.02 -6.31
CA LEU A 127 -1.79 0.02 -7.70
C LEU A 127 -0.61 0.46 -8.58
N TYR A 128 -0.28 -0.36 -9.57
CA TYR A 128 0.56 0.10 -10.68
C TYR A 128 -0.30 0.86 -11.68
N TYR A 129 0.05 2.11 -11.95
CA TYR A 129 -0.74 2.96 -12.84
C TYR A 129 0.14 3.67 -13.87
N ASP A 130 -0.28 3.56 -15.13
CA ASP A 130 0.23 4.38 -16.21
C ASP A 130 -0.97 5.14 -16.79
N VAL A 131 -0.91 6.46 -16.72
CA VAL A 131 -1.97 7.36 -17.18
C VAL A 131 -2.17 7.31 -18.70
N ASP A 132 -1.18 6.82 -19.45
CA ASP A 132 -1.24 6.67 -20.91
C ASP A 132 -1.48 5.21 -21.35
N GLU A 133 -1.67 4.29 -20.40
CA GLU A 133 -2.04 2.90 -20.69
C GLU A 133 -3.38 2.84 -21.44
N ASN A 134 -3.59 1.75 -22.17
CA ASN A 134 -4.85 1.50 -22.86
C ASN A 134 -6.08 1.77 -21.97
N GLU A 135 -7.05 2.51 -22.50
CA GLU A 135 -8.25 2.93 -21.75
C GLU A 135 -9.00 1.74 -21.14
N GLU A 136 -9.13 0.61 -21.85
CA GLU A 136 -9.78 -0.59 -21.35
C GLU A 136 -9.07 -1.17 -20.10
N ILE A 137 -7.74 -1.15 -20.09
CA ILE A 137 -6.94 -1.57 -18.94
C ILE A 137 -7.15 -0.59 -17.77
N ASN A 138 -7.12 0.71 -18.05
CA ASN A 138 -7.28 1.73 -17.03
C ASN A 138 -8.70 1.77 -16.45
N GLU A 139 -9.73 1.48 -17.23
CA GLU A 139 -11.11 1.33 -16.73
C GLU A 139 -11.24 0.13 -15.79
N GLN A 140 -10.59 -1.00 -16.10
CA GLN A 140 -10.55 -2.14 -15.16
C GLN A 140 -9.90 -1.76 -13.83
N LYS A 141 -8.78 -1.02 -13.87
CA LYS A 141 -8.10 -0.53 -12.65
C LYS A 141 -8.99 0.42 -11.85
N LYS A 142 -9.61 1.40 -12.49
CA LYS A 142 -10.52 2.36 -11.84
C LYS A 142 -11.70 1.64 -11.16
N ALA A 143 -12.35 0.73 -11.88
CA ALA A 143 -13.44 -0.08 -11.34
C ALA A 143 -12.99 -0.95 -10.16
N TYR A 144 -11.74 -1.45 -10.17
CA TYR A 144 -11.18 -2.21 -9.05
C TYR A 144 -11.01 -1.34 -7.80
N ILE A 145 -10.46 -0.12 -7.96
CA ILE A 145 -10.27 0.81 -6.84
C ILE A 145 -11.61 1.30 -6.29
N GLU A 146 -12.63 1.50 -7.12
CA GLU A 146 -13.99 1.82 -6.66
C GLU A 146 -14.55 0.75 -5.72
N ARG A 147 -14.33 -0.53 -6.04
CA ARG A 147 -14.77 -1.65 -5.20
C ARG A 147 -14.08 -1.62 -3.84
N ILE A 148 -12.75 -1.49 -3.81
CA ILE A 148 -11.99 -1.42 -2.55
C ILE A 148 -12.38 -0.18 -1.74
N GLY A 149 -12.51 0.97 -2.40
CA GLY A 149 -12.96 2.21 -1.76
C GLY A 149 -14.34 2.07 -1.12
N SER A 150 -15.26 1.37 -1.80
CA SER A 150 -16.59 1.06 -1.28
C SER A 150 -16.55 0.08 -0.11
N GLU A 151 -15.72 -0.95 -0.15
CA GLU A 151 -15.49 -1.85 1.00
C GLU A 151 -14.97 -1.07 2.21
N CYS A 152 -13.98 -0.21 2.02
CA CYS A 152 -13.41 0.64 3.08
C CYS A 152 -14.43 1.66 3.62
N LEU A 153 -15.30 2.18 2.77
CA LEU A 153 -16.40 3.04 3.20
C LEU A 153 -17.39 2.26 4.08
N ALA A 154 -17.81 1.07 3.67
CA ALA A 154 -18.75 0.23 4.41
C ALA A 154 -18.20 -0.24 5.75
N GLU A 155 -16.92 -0.61 5.80
CA GLU A 155 -16.24 -1.04 7.03
C GLU A 155 -15.75 0.12 7.90
N GLU A 156 -15.99 1.37 7.49
CA GLU A 156 -15.46 2.59 8.14
C GLU A 156 -13.94 2.55 8.40
N LEU A 157 -13.20 1.83 7.55
CA LEU A 157 -11.75 1.69 7.65
C LEU A 157 -11.07 2.67 6.68
N PRO A 158 -10.08 3.46 7.11
CA PRO A 158 -9.32 4.33 6.22
C PRO A 158 -8.72 3.56 5.04
N PHE A 159 -8.85 4.13 3.84
CA PHE A 159 -8.27 3.59 2.62
C PHE A 159 -6.99 4.34 2.22
N PHE A 160 -5.86 3.64 2.29
CA PHE A 160 -4.57 4.09 1.81
C PHE A 160 -4.31 3.50 0.43
N LEU A 161 -4.35 4.33 -0.60
CA LEU A 161 -3.99 3.92 -1.95
C LEU A 161 -2.54 4.28 -2.23
N GLU A 162 -1.71 3.27 -2.45
CA GLU A 162 -0.35 3.42 -2.95
C GLU A 162 -0.35 3.39 -4.47
N ILE A 163 0.21 4.41 -5.11
CA ILE A 163 0.33 4.46 -6.57
C ILE A 163 1.80 4.40 -6.92
N ILE A 164 2.17 3.38 -7.70
CA ILE A 164 3.47 3.29 -8.35
C ILE A 164 3.28 3.56 -9.83
N SER A 165 3.89 4.63 -10.31
CA SER A 165 3.85 5.02 -11.71
C SER A 165 4.73 4.08 -12.54
N TYR A 166 4.34 3.80 -13.78
CA TYR A 166 5.20 3.17 -14.77
C TYR A 166 4.88 3.72 -16.17
N ASP A 167 5.64 3.23 -17.17
CA ASP A 167 5.34 3.46 -18.59
C ASP A 167 5.23 2.10 -19.29
N ALA A 168 4.10 1.86 -19.96
CA ALA A 168 3.80 0.59 -20.61
C ALA A 168 4.71 0.31 -21.82
N ILE A 169 5.23 1.37 -22.46
CA ILE A 169 6.11 1.28 -23.63
C ILE A 169 7.57 1.13 -23.20
N HIS A 170 7.97 1.86 -22.15
CA HIS A 170 9.32 1.91 -21.60
C HIS A 170 9.32 1.50 -20.13
N SER A 171 9.36 0.19 -19.89
CA SER A 171 9.17 -0.37 -18.55
C SER A 171 10.28 -0.06 -17.53
N ASP A 172 11.46 0.38 -17.98
CA ASP A 172 12.59 0.70 -17.11
C ASP A 172 12.47 2.12 -16.56
N THR A 173 12.02 2.20 -15.31
CA THR A 173 11.79 3.45 -14.57
C THR A 173 13.07 4.11 -14.08
N THR A 174 14.24 3.48 -14.26
CA THR A 174 15.55 4.05 -13.86
C THR A 174 16.18 4.93 -14.95
N THR A 175 15.60 4.93 -16.15
CA THR A 175 16.13 5.65 -17.32
C THR A 175 15.93 7.17 -17.23
N LYS A 176 16.77 7.90 -17.98
CA LYS A 176 16.64 9.37 -18.12
C LYS A 176 15.37 9.75 -18.86
N GLU A 177 14.92 8.89 -19.77
CA GLU A 177 13.70 9.02 -20.54
C GLU A 177 12.48 8.96 -19.61
N TYR A 178 12.42 7.95 -18.73
CA TYR A 178 11.36 7.86 -17.73
C TYR A 178 11.38 9.03 -16.76
N ALA A 179 12.57 9.47 -16.30
CA ALA A 179 12.70 10.60 -15.39
C ALA A 179 12.07 11.90 -15.92
N LYS A 180 12.04 12.10 -17.25
CA LYS A 180 11.38 13.27 -17.88
C LYS A 180 9.86 13.22 -17.80
N ILE A 181 9.26 12.02 -17.82
CA ILE A 181 7.80 11.84 -17.83
C ILE A 181 7.22 11.53 -16.45
N LYS A 182 8.05 11.04 -15.49
CA LYS A 182 7.64 10.71 -14.12
C LYS A 182 6.81 11.79 -13.42
N PRO A 183 7.16 13.09 -13.50
CA PRO A 183 6.34 14.13 -12.85
C PRO A 183 4.89 14.10 -13.33
N ARG A 184 4.68 14.01 -14.66
CA ARG A 184 3.33 13.96 -15.24
C ARG A 184 2.61 12.69 -14.82
N LYS A 185 3.25 11.52 -14.95
CA LYS A 185 2.66 10.22 -14.59
C LYS A 185 2.16 10.22 -13.13
N VAL A 186 2.99 10.71 -12.19
CA VAL A 186 2.63 10.77 -10.76
C VAL A 186 1.50 11.77 -10.51
N ILE A 187 1.62 13.01 -11.03
CA ILE A 187 0.64 14.07 -10.77
C ILE A 187 -0.74 13.74 -11.36
N GLU A 188 -0.79 13.24 -12.60
CA GLU A 188 -2.06 12.90 -13.24
C GLU A 188 -2.71 11.68 -12.59
N ALA A 189 -1.94 10.67 -12.15
CA ALA A 189 -2.48 9.56 -11.37
C ALA A 189 -3.06 10.04 -10.02
N MET A 190 -2.37 10.96 -9.33
CA MET A 190 -2.90 11.58 -8.11
C MET A 190 -4.19 12.34 -8.38
N GLN A 191 -4.29 13.09 -9.47
CA GLN A 191 -5.50 13.81 -9.86
C GLN A 191 -6.67 12.85 -10.12
N GLU A 192 -6.42 11.75 -10.84
CA GLU A 192 -7.43 10.72 -11.09
C GLU A 192 -7.95 10.14 -9.77
N PHE A 193 -7.07 9.57 -8.96
CA PHE A 193 -7.48 8.83 -7.76
C PHE A 193 -7.84 9.72 -6.56
N SER A 194 -7.78 11.04 -6.71
CA SER A 194 -8.36 12.01 -5.75
C SER A 194 -9.86 12.23 -5.95
N LYS A 195 -10.46 11.72 -7.04
CA LYS A 195 -11.91 11.84 -7.27
C LYS A 195 -12.71 11.09 -6.20
N GLU A 196 -13.85 11.66 -5.81
CA GLU A 196 -14.66 11.18 -4.68
C GLU A 196 -15.10 9.71 -4.82
N ARG A 197 -15.37 9.25 -6.05
CA ARG A 197 -15.83 7.88 -6.37
C ARG A 197 -14.89 6.77 -5.90
N TYR A 198 -13.60 7.07 -5.71
CA TYR A 198 -12.62 6.09 -5.25
C TYR A 198 -12.54 5.97 -3.73
N HIS A 199 -13.17 6.91 -3.00
CA HIS A 199 -13.19 6.95 -1.54
C HIS A 199 -11.82 6.90 -0.82
N VAL A 200 -10.71 7.14 -1.53
CA VAL A 200 -9.33 7.16 -0.99
C VAL A 200 -9.17 8.22 0.09
N ASP A 201 -8.69 7.83 1.27
CA ASP A 201 -8.47 8.74 2.41
C ASP A 201 -7.05 9.30 2.44
N VAL A 202 -6.05 8.50 2.08
CA VAL A 202 -4.64 8.91 2.00
C VAL A 202 -4.01 8.32 0.73
N LEU A 203 -3.29 9.17 -0.03
CA LEU A 203 -2.46 8.73 -1.15
C LEU A 203 -1.03 8.53 -0.67
N LYS A 204 -0.48 7.32 -0.85
CA LYS A 204 0.95 7.02 -0.69
C LYS A 204 1.58 7.05 -2.08
N VAL A 205 2.45 8.03 -2.34
CA VAL A 205 2.93 8.31 -3.70
C VAL A 205 4.44 8.46 -3.72
N GLU A 206 5.02 8.18 -4.88
CA GLU A 206 6.41 8.49 -5.17
C GLU A 206 6.64 10.01 -5.17
N VAL A 207 7.88 10.41 -4.89
CA VAL A 207 8.32 11.76 -5.27
C VAL A 207 8.22 11.92 -6.80
N PRO A 208 7.71 13.06 -7.32
CA PRO A 208 7.43 13.24 -8.75
C PRO A 208 8.69 13.49 -9.59
N VAL A 209 9.88 13.15 -9.08
CA VAL A 209 11.17 13.25 -9.76
C VAL A 209 12.00 12.00 -9.46
N ASN A 210 13.03 11.73 -10.25
CA ASN A 210 14.04 10.74 -9.88
C ASN A 210 15.11 11.43 -9.03
N MET A 211 15.56 10.76 -7.96
CA MET A 211 16.60 11.26 -7.05
C MET A 211 17.97 10.75 -7.46
#